data_AF-A0A5C3NWR1-F1
#
_entry.id   AF-A0A5C3NWR1-F1
#
_cell.length_a   1.000
_cell.length_b   1.000
_cell.length_c   1.000
_cell.angle_alpha   90.00
_cell.angle_beta   90.00
_cell.angle_gamma   90.00
#
_symmetry.space_group_name_H-M   'P 1'
#
loop_
_entity.id
_entity.type
_entity.pdbx_description
1 polymer ?
#
loop_
_entity_poly.entity_id
_entity_poly.type
_entity_poly.pdbx_seq_one_letter_code
_entity_poly.pdbx_strand_id
1 'polypeptide(L)'
;MLKTIHDILEAQRTFRRCRDLSPEPIIQNASAVHLHSMKPQEGHVSENWPVYIENILNRDLQPRGQHRASGLLLDPDRELNIGADYIDEPNILEGRPMPALTGEAKLLYIQAYGQERYDQFAEKSSFTCHGAIPPSDLPDPLPVFVHRPCHDAESIFWTMFAAILHAQPASGTREPWASKRVAELWKKLHEHEIPDNPADYDDHREDIFHTLALPWARYFHPDLRDVAQLLYDIRCQVAPEYEYWTPRPPDDHLHEALQRLILQYLVEHRDKDIALDPDHLRPTQSAYP
;
A
#
# COMPACT_ATOMS: atom_id res chain seq x y z
N MET A 1 2.47 -12.88 -2.30
CA MET A 1 2.56 -11.60 -1.57
C MET A 1 1.71 -10.50 -2.21
N LEU A 2 2.00 -10.02 -3.43
CA LEU A 2 1.20 -8.95 -4.05
C LEU A 2 -0.29 -9.29 -4.17
N LYS A 3 -0.62 -10.55 -4.50
CA LYS A 3 -2.01 -11.03 -4.49
C LYS A 3 -2.68 -10.85 -3.12
N THR A 4 -1.98 -11.27 -2.06
CA THR A 4 -2.43 -11.11 -0.66
C THR A 4 -2.65 -9.65 -0.29
N ILE A 5 -1.75 -8.75 -0.71
CA ILE A 5 -1.86 -7.31 -0.41
C ILE A 5 -3.07 -6.70 -1.10
N HIS A 6 -3.31 -7.05 -2.37
CA HIS A 6 -4.53 -6.64 -3.06
C HIS A 6 -5.79 -7.11 -2.31
N ASP A 7 -5.79 -8.36 -1.84
CA ASP A 7 -6.93 -8.92 -1.09
C ASP A 7 -7.13 -8.21 0.26
N ILE A 8 -6.06 -7.85 0.95
CA ILE A 8 -6.11 -7.06 2.19
C ILE A 8 -6.72 -5.68 1.93
N LEU A 9 -6.29 -4.99 0.86
CA LEU A 9 -6.85 -3.69 0.47
C LEU A 9 -8.36 -3.78 0.17
N GLU A 10 -8.80 -4.83 -0.53
CA GLU A 10 -10.22 -5.03 -0.84
C GLU A 10 -11.02 -5.38 0.42
N ALA A 11 -10.46 -6.20 1.30
CA ALA A 11 -11.08 -6.57 2.57
C ALA A 11 -11.26 -5.35 3.48
N GLN A 12 -10.22 -4.54 3.70
CA GLN A 12 -10.30 -3.33 4.52
C GLN A 12 -11.36 -2.37 3.99
N ARG A 13 -11.38 -2.11 2.68
CA ARG A 13 -12.40 -1.27 2.03
C ARG A 13 -13.81 -1.83 2.22
N THR A 14 -13.97 -3.13 2.05
CA THR A 14 -15.27 -3.80 2.15
C THR A 14 -15.82 -3.76 3.58
N PHE A 15 -15.00 -4.10 4.57
CA PHE A 15 -15.41 -4.09 5.97
C PHE A 15 -15.76 -2.69 6.47
N ARG A 16 -15.04 -1.65 6.05
CA ARG A 16 -15.41 -0.26 6.39
C ARG A 16 -16.79 0.15 5.85
N ARG A 17 -17.18 -0.34 4.68
CA ARG A 17 -18.50 -0.06 4.08
C ARG A 17 -19.63 -0.87 4.72
N CYS A 18 -19.32 -2.04 5.25
CA CYS A 18 -20.28 -2.92 5.91
C CYS A 18 -20.19 -2.78 7.44
N ARG A 19 -20.94 -1.84 8.01
CA ARG A 19 -21.04 -1.63 9.47
C ARG A 19 -21.39 -2.88 10.29
N ASP A 20 -22.01 -3.88 9.67
CA ASP A 20 -22.41 -5.15 10.31
C ASP A 20 -21.30 -6.20 10.39
N LEU A 21 -20.14 -5.93 9.77
CA LEU A 21 -18.98 -6.80 9.82
C LEU A 21 -17.98 -6.18 10.80
N SER A 22 -18.22 -6.37 12.09
CA SER A 22 -17.23 -5.99 13.10
C SER A 22 -16.07 -6.97 13.02
N PRO A 23 -14.84 -6.55 12.68
CA PRO A 23 -13.68 -7.34 13.03
C PRO A 23 -13.61 -7.37 14.55
N GLU A 24 -13.44 -8.54 15.16
CA GLU A 24 -12.99 -8.56 16.55
C GLU A 24 -11.59 -7.91 16.61
N PRO A 25 -11.35 -6.97 17.53
CA PRO A 25 -10.05 -6.32 17.65
C PRO A 25 -9.02 -7.34 18.16
N ILE A 26 -8.19 -7.87 17.25
CA ILE A 26 -7.00 -8.64 17.61
C ILE A 26 -5.83 -7.66 17.64
N ILE A 27 -5.51 -7.19 18.84
CA ILE A 27 -4.34 -6.37 19.13
C ILE A 27 -3.14 -7.32 19.30
N GLN A 28 -2.17 -7.29 18.38
CA GLN A 28 -0.81 -7.78 18.62
C GLN A 28 0.18 -7.28 17.55
N ASN A 29 1.15 -6.47 18.00
CA ASN A 29 2.44 -6.05 17.43
C ASN A 29 2.68 -6.16 15.91
N ALA A 30 3.11 -5.03 15.32
CA ALA A 30 3.51 -4.78 13.92
C ALA A 30 4.62 -5.68 13.32
N SER A 31 5.05 -6.73 14.03
CA SER A 31 6.16 -7.60 13.60
C SER A 31 5.69 -8.92 12.99
N ALA A 32 4.39 -9.19 12.95
CA ALA A 32 3.84 -10.44 12.46
C ALA A 32 2.62 -10.21 11.57
N VAL A 33 2.78 -10.37 10.26
CA VAL A 33 1.66 -10.59 9.34
C VAL A 33 1.03 -11.94 9.71
N HIS A 34 0.08 -11.96 10.64
CA HIS A 34 -0.69 -13.15 10.94
C HIS A 34 -1.83 -13.29 9.92
N LEU A 35 -1.56 -14.13 8.91
CA LEU A 35 -2.54 -14.56 7.92
C LEU A 35 -3.60 -15.44 8.61
N HIS A 36 -4.68 -14.83 9.10
CA HIS A 36 -5.86 -15.58 9.55
C HIS A 36 -6.87 -15.73 8.40
N SER A 37 -7.31 -16.97 8.18
CA SER A 37 -8.45 -17.28 7.30
C SER A 37 -9.74 -16.85 8.00
N MET A 38 -10.36 -15.75 7.58
CA MET A 38 -11.74 -15.47 7.94
C MET A 38 -12.66 -16.49 7.26
N LYS A 39 -13.30 -17.36 8.05
CA LYS A 39 -14.43 -18.14 7.57
C LYS A 39 -15.69 -17.28 7.75
N PRO A 40 -16.55 -17.15 6.72
CA PRO A 40 -17.89 -16.63 6.97
C PRO A 40 -18.55 -17.49 8.05
N GLN A 41 -19.21 -16.87 9.03
CA GLN A 41 -20.13 -17.61 9.90
C GLN A 41 -21.17 -18.26 8.97
N GLU A 42 -21.36 -19.58 9.11
CA GLU A 42 -22.30 -20.34 8.29
C GLU A 42 -23.67 -19.66 8.34
N GLY A 43 -24.12 -19.11 7.20
CA GLY A 43 -25.47 -18.55 7.05
C GLY A 43 -25.57 -17.10 6.56
N HIS A 44 -24.49 -16.30 6.59
CA HIS A 44 -24.52 -14.92 6.09
C HIS A 44 -23.55 -14.70 4.93
N VAL A 45 -23.95 -15.13 3.74
CA VAL A 45 -23.34 -14.67 2.50
C VAL A 45 -23.89 -13.28 2.21
N SER A 46 -23.18 -12.25 2.66
CA SER A 46 -23.50 -10.87 2.27
C SER A 46 -23.15 -10.68 0.79
N GLU A 47 -24.03 -10.05 0.03
CA GLU A 47 -23.75 -9.60 -1.35
C GLU A 47 -22.52 -8.68 -1.41
N ASN A 48 -22.07 -8.15 -0.28
CA ASN A 48 -20.93 -7.24 -0.19
C ASN A 48 -19.59 -7.93 0.06
N TRP A 49 -19.46 -9.26 -0.04
CA TRP A 49 -18.17 -9.92 0.19
C TRP A 49 -17.08 -9.48 -0.80
N PRO A 50 -15.82 -9.33 -0.35
CA PRO A 50 -14.72 -8.86 -1.21
C PRO A 50 -14.43 -9.88 -2.33
N VAL A 51 -14.13 -9.37 -3.52
CA VAL A 51 -13.69 -10.19 -4.65
C VAL A 51 -12.17 -10.30 -4.61
N TYR A 52 -11.67 -11.51 -4.31
CA TYR A 52 -10.23 -11.75 -4.24
C TYR A 52 -9.58 -11.85 -5.62
N ILE A 53 -8.31 -11.44 -5.69
CA ILE A 53 -7.59 -11.26 -6.93
C ILE A 53 -7.37 -12.55 -7.72
N GLU A 54 -7.28 -13.71 -7.08
CA GLU A 54 -7.18 -14.97 -7.83
C GLU A 54 -8.44 -15.23 -8.65
N ASN A 55 -9.61 -14.87 -8.14
CA ASN A 55 -10.87 -14.99 -8.88
C ASN A 55 -10.89 -14.02 -10.07
N ILE A 56 -10.34 -12.82 -9.87
CA ILE A 56 -10.19 -11.82 -10.93
C ILE A 56 -9.25 -12.34 -12.02
N LEU A 57 -8.06 -12.82 -11.65
CA LEU A 57 -7.04 -13.30 -12.58
C LEU A 57 -7.49 -14.57 -13.33
N ASN A 58 -8.20 -15.47 -12.67
CA ASN A 58 -8.73 -16.71 -13.27
C ASN A 58 -10.04 -16.51 -14.03
N ARG A 59 -10.61 -15.29 -14.02
CA ARG A 59 -11.96 -14.98 -14.55
C ARG A 59 -13.05 -15.84 -13.92
N ASP A 60 -12.79 -16.37 -12.73
CA ASP A 60 -13.68 -17.24 -12.00
C ASP A 60 -14.38 -16.45 -10.90
N LEU A 61 -15.33 -15.62 -11.32
CA LEU A 61 -16.17 -14.84 -10.41
C LEU A 61 -17.25 -15.77 -9.81
N GLN A 62 -16.82 -16.68 -8.94
CA GLN A 62 -17.71 -17.50 -8.13
C GLN A 62 -18.69 -16.59 -7.35
N PRO A 63 -19.86 -17.11 -6.93
CA PRO A 63 -20.78 -16.37 -6.06
C PRO A 63 -20.04 -15.88 -4.81
N ARG A 64 -20.26 -14.62 -4.42
CA ARG A 64 -19.47 -13.90 -3.40
C ARG A 64 -19.32 -14.62 -2.05
N GLY A 65 -20.24 -15.53 -1.72
CA GLY A 65 -20.21 -16.36 -0.50
C GLY A 65 -19.20 -17.50 -0.46
N GLN A 66 -18.49 -17.79 -1.55
CA GLN A 66 -17.51 -18.88 -1.61
C GLN A 66 -16.06 -18.39 -1.52
N HIS A 67 -15.85 -17.09 -1.40
CA HIS A 67 -14.52 -16.50 -1.37
C HIS A 67 -13.82 -16.73 -0.02
N ARG A 68 -12.56 -17.16 -0.04
CA ARG A 68 -11.69 -17.29 1.15
C ARG A 68 -10.58 -16.25 1.13
N ALA A 69 -10.54 -15.36 2.13
CA ALA A 69 -9.39 -14.48 2.32
C ALA A 69 -8.22 -15.32 2.83
N SER A 70 -7.04 -15.10 2.25
CA SER A 70 -5.82 -15.76 2.74
C SER A 70 -5.11 -14.93 3.82
N GLY A 71 -5.55 -13.71 4.14
CA GLY A 71 -5.06 -12.97 5.30
C GLY A 71 -5.77 -11.63 5.51
N LEU A 72 -5.62 -11.11 6.72
CA LEU A 72 -6.06 -9.78 7.12
C LEU A 72 -4.87 -9.10 7.79
N LEU A 73 -4.50 -7.91 7.32
CA LEU A 73 -3.58 -7.04 8.03
C LEU A 73 -4.43 -6.04 8.83
N LEU A 74 -4.38 -6.17 10.14
CA LEU A 74 -4.87 -5.15 11.06
C LEU A 74 -3.65 -4.33 11.45
N ASP A 75 -3.63 -3.08 11.02
CA ASP A 75 -2.64 -2.13 11.49
C ASP A 75 -3.22 -1.36 12.69
N PRO A 76 -2.68 -1.54 13.90
CA PRO A 76 -3.06 -0.74 15.06
C PRO A 76 -2.26 0.56 15.08
N ASP A 77 -2.21 1.32 13.98
CA ASP A 77 -1.59 2.63 14.01
C ASP A 77 -2.40 3.57 14.92
N ARG A 78 -1.75 3.93 16.04
CA ARG A 78 -2.08 5.13 16.80
C ARG A 78 -1.12 6.21 16.34
N GLU A 79 -1.67 7.18 15.62
CA GLU A 79 -1.24 8.58 15.51
C GLU A 79 0.19 8.90 15.05
N LEU A 80 0.30 9.78 14.06
CA LEU A 80 1.31 10.83 14.03
C LEU A 80 0.74 12.02 13.24
N ASN A 81 0.49 13.13 13.95
CA ASN A 81 0.36 14.44 13.34
C ASN A 81 1.79 14.91 13.06
N ILE A 82 2.21 14.96 11.80
CA ILE A 82 3.52 15.52 11.43
C ILE A 82 3.54 16.97 11.95
N GLY A 83 4.53 17.29 12.78
CA GLY A 83 4.68 18.60 13.40
C GLY A 83 4.70 19.72 12.35
N ALA A 84 3.96 20.78 12.63
CA ALA A 84 3.73 21.94 11.76
C ALA A 84 4.97 22.73 11.35
N ASP A 85 6.13 22.47 11.98
CA ASP A 85 7.21 23.45 12.06
C ASP A 85 8.33 23.28 11.02
N TYR A 86 8.28 22.25 10.15
CA TYR A 86 9.34 21.99 9.16
C TYR A 86 8.86 21.53 7.78
N ILE A 87 7.71 22.02 7.33
CA ILE A 87 7.17 21.64 6.01
C ILE A 87 7.68 22.60 4.92
N ASP A 88 8.90 22.37 4.43
CA ASP A 88 9.45 23.04 3.22
C ASP A 88 9.65 22.01 2.08
N GLU A 89 8.80 20.99 2.02
CA GLU A 89 9.00 19.79 1.20
C GLU A 89 8.03 19.74 0.00
N PRO A 90 8.52 19.75 -1.27
CA PRO A 90 7.69 19.85 -2.47
C PRO A 90 6.83 18.61 -2.78
N ASN A 91 7.06 17.47 -2.10
CA ASN A 91 6.40 16.21 -2.43
C ASN A 91 5.02 16.00 -1.76
N ILE A 92 4.78 16.62 -0.59
CA ILE A 92 3.53 16.42 0.17
C ILE A 92 2.30 17.05 -0.49
N LEU A 93 2.51 18.06 -1.36
CA LEU A 93 1.44 18.72 -2.12
C LEU A 93 1.40 18.23 -3.59
N GLU A 94 2.39 17.47 -4.07
CA GLU A 94 2.42 16.99 -5.45
C GLU A 94 1.50 15.77 -5.63
N GLY A 95 0.30 16.02 -6.14
CA GLY A 95 -0.64 14.95 -6.47
C GLY A 95 -0.22 14.07 -7.65
N ARG A 96 -0.53 12.78 -7.56
CA ARG A 96 -0.54 11.87 -8.71
C ARG A 96 -1.97 11.53 -9.11
N PRO A 97 -2.28 11.48 -10.42
CA PRO A 97 -3.61 11.07 -10.87
C PRO A 97 -3.86 9.59 -10.53
N MET A 98 -5.15 9.25 -10.40
CA MET A 98 -5.61 7.88 -10.26
C MET A 98 -5.02 7.01 -11.38
N PRO A 99 -4.33 5.90 -11.03
CA PRO A 99 -3.80 4.96 -12.01
C PRO A 99 -4.88 4.47 -12.98
N ALA A 100 -4.58 4.54 -14.28
CA ALA A 100 -5.45 4.02 -15.32
C ALA A 100 -5.07 2.57 -15.62
N LEU A 101 -6.07 1.68 -15.63
CA LEU A 101 -5.86 0.32 -16.11
C LEU A 101 -5.92 0.29 -17.64
N THR A 102 -5.14 -0.60 -18.25
CA THR A 102 -5.14 -0.80 -19.70
C THR A 102 -5.30 -2.28 -20.06
N GLY A 103 -5.64 -2.56 -21.32
CA GLY A 103 -5.68 -3.92 -21.87
C GLY A 103 -6.50 -4.91 -21.04
N GLU A 104 -5.92 -6.08 -20.77
CA GLU A 104 -6.56 -7.16 -20.01
C GLU A 104 -6.86 -6.76 -18.56
N ALA A 105 -5.98 -6.00 -17.89
CA ALA A 105 -6.20 -5.57 -16.51
C ALA A 105 -7.49 -4.75 -16.35
N LYS A 106 -7.74 -3.83 -17.29
CA LYS A 106 -8.99 -3.06 -17.32
C LYS A 106 -10.21 -3.95 -17.53
N LEU A 107 -10.12 -4.92 -18.45
CA LEU A 107 -11.21 -5.86 -18.72
C LEU A 107 -11.55 -6.70 -17.48
N LEU A 108 -10.53 -7.26 -16.81
CA LEU A 108 -10.71 -8.05 -15.60
C LEU A 108 -11.32 -7.24 -14.46
N TYR A 109 -10.84 -6.00 -14.28
CA TYR A 109 -11.40 -5.09 -13.29
C TYR A 109 -12.88 -4.81 -13.54
N ILE A 110 -13.25 -4.44 -14.78
CA ILE A 110 -14.64 -4.13 -15.14
C ILE A 110 -15.52 -5.38 -14.98
N GLN A 111 -15.01 -6.56 -15.33
CA GLN A 111 -15.73 -7.82 -15.15
C GLN A 111 -16.00 -8.10 -13.66
N ALA A 112 -15.01 -7.86 -12.80
CA ALA A 112 -15.10 -8.13 -11.36
C ALA A 112 -15.96 -7.12 -10.60
N TYR A 113 -15.84 -5.84 -10.93
CA TYR A 113 -16.41 -4.76 -10.13
C TYR A 113 -17.41 -3.85 -10.85
N GLY A 114 -17.54 -3.97 -12.16
CA GLY A 114 -18.40 -3.14 -12.98
C GLY A 114 -17.73 -1.85 -13.49
N GLN A 115 -18.22 -1.39 -14.63
CA GLN A 115 -17.78 -0.14 -15.27
C GLN A 115 -18.07 1.08 -14.36
N GLU A 116 -19.19 1.06 -13.64
CA GLU A 116 -19.58 2.13 -12.73
C GLU A 116 -18.54 2.40 -11.63
N ARG A 117 -18.02 1.34 -10.97
CA ARG A 117 -16.93 1.49 -9.99
C ARG A 117 -15.67 2.03 -10.67
N TYR A 118 -15.30 1.53 -11.85
CA TYR A 118 -14.11 2.02 -12.56
C TYR A 118 -14.20 3.53 -12.81
N ASP A 119 -15.34 3.98 -13.33
CA ASP A 119 -15.58 5.37 -13.67
C ASP A 119 -15.77 6.26 -12.45
N GLN A 120 -16.31 5.73 -11.34
CA GLN A 120 -16.43 6.46 -10.07
C GLN A 120 -15.08 7.05 -9.63
N PHE A 121 -14.01 6.25 -9.69
CA PHE A 121 -12.68 6.63 -9.24
C PHE A 121 -11.81 7.27 -10.34
N ALA A 122 -12.25 7.24 -11.60
CA ALA A 122 -11.50 7.84 -12.70
C ALA A 122 -11.41 9.37 -12.57
N GLU A 123 -10.25 9.92 -12.93
CA GLU A 123 -10.07 11.37 -12.94
C GLU A 123 -11.09 12.06 -13.83
N LYS A 124 -11.66 13.16 -13.32
CA LYS A 124 -12.67 13.94 -14.03
C LYS A 124 -12.06 15.06 -14.86
N SER A 125 -10.84 15.47 -14.55
CA SER A 125 -10.09 16.47 -15.30
C SER A 125 -8.59 16.21 -15.22
N SER A 126 -7.79 16.88 -16.07
CA SER A 126 -6.33 16.83 -16.01
C SER A 126 -5.74 17.55 -14.78
N PHE A 127 -6.56 18.26 -14.01
CA PHE A 127 -6.15 19.01 -12.82
C PHE A 127 -6.53 18.30 -11.53
N THR A 128 -7.26 17.18 -11.61
CA THR A 128 -7.65 16.41 -10.44
C THR A 128 -6.67 15.26 -10.22
N CYS A 129 -6.38 15.00 -8.96
CA CYS A 129 -5.71 13.82 -8.45
C CYS A 129 -6.62 13.24 -7.37
N HIS A 130 -7.01 11.97 -7.52
CA HIS A 130 -7.95 11.30 -6.63
C HIS A 130 -9.27 12.08 -6.44
N GLY A 131 -9.76 12.74 -7.49
CA GLY A 131 -11.00 13.52 -7.43
C GLY A 131 -10.90 14.86 -6.67
N ALA A 132 -9.70 15.26 -6.24
CA ALA A 132 -9.39 16.54 -5.60
C ALA A 132 -8.38 17.33 -6.42
N ILE A 133 -8.25 18.63 -6.18
CA ILE A 133 -7.21 19.47 -6.81
C ILE A 133 -6.08 19.58 -5.79
N PRO A 134 -4.83 19.20 -6.14
CA PRO A 134 -3.70 19.36 -5.23
C PRO A 134 -3.54 20.84 -4.83
N PRO A 135 -3.37 21.14 -3.53
CA PRO A 135 -3.19 22.50 -3.06
C PRO A 135 -1.86 23.08 -3.55
N SER A 136 -1.81 24.40 -3.77
CA SER A 136 -0.55 25.11 -4.08
C SER A 136 0.29 25.40 -2.83
N ASP A 137 -0.37 25.50 -1.68
CA ASP A 137 0.20 25.93 -0.40
C ASP A 137 -0.44 25.12 0.73
N LEU A 138 0.24 25.06 1.87
CA LEU A 138 -0.30 24.43 3.06
C LEU A 138 -1.52 25.19 3.60
N PRO A 139 -2.52 24.48 4.15
CA PRO A 139 -3.62 25.13 4.84
C PRO A 139 -3.13 25.84 6.11
N ASP A 140 -3.69 27.03 6.37
CA ASP A 140 -3.48 27.78 7.62
C ASP A 140 -4.83 28.04 8.31
N PRO A 141 -5.08 27.49 9.51
CA PRO A 141 -4.19 26.60 10.27
C PRO A 141 -4.11 25.21 9.65
N LEU A 142 -3.03 24.47 9.97
CA LEU A 142 -2.94 23.05 9.62
C LEU A 142 -4.10 22.27 10.26
N PRO A 143 -4.66 21.28 9.54
CA PRO A 143 -5.71 20.44 10.10
C PRO A 143 -5.18 19.62 11.26
N VAL A 144 -6.05 19.37 12.24
CA VAL A 144 -5.78 18.40 13.31
C VAL A 144 -5.76 17.01 12.70
N PHE A 145 -4.75 16.21 13.00
CA PHE A 145 -4.68 14.82 12.59
C PHE A 145 -5.94 14.05 13.02
N VAL A 146 -6.49 13.30 12.08
CA VAL A 146 -7.58 12.35 12.31
C VAL A 146 -7.25 11.10 11.53
N HIS A 147 -7.24 9.93 12.18
CA HIS A 147 -7.01 8.67 11.48
C HIS A 147 -8.04 8.46 10.36
N ARG A 148 -7.58 8.09 9.16
CA ARG A 148 -8.39 7.91 7.96
C ARG A 148 -8.00 6.66 7.19
N PRO A 149 -8.89 6.19 6.29
CA PRO A 149 -8.57 5.10 5.39
C PRO A 149 -7.30 5.32 4.55
N CYS A 150 -6.94 6.54 4.16
CA CYS A 150 -5.66 6.76 3.46
C CYS A 150 -4.45 6.32 4.29
N HIS A 151 -4.48 6.50 5.62
CA HIS A 151 -3.42 6.02 6.50
C HIS A 151 -3.37 4.49 6.52
N ASP A 152 -4.51 3.79 6.56
CA ASP A 152 -4.52 2.32 6.48
C ASP A 152 -3.84 1.80 5.18
N ALA A 153 -4.05 2.50 4.06
CA ALA A 153 -3.41 2.17 2.78
C ALA A 153 -1.90 2.49 2.79
N GLU A 154 -1.50 3.57 3.46
CA GLU A 154 -0.10 3.91 3.68
C GLU A 154 0.62 2.85 4.54
N SER A 155 0.03 2.40 5.64
CA SER A 155 0.67 1.39 6.49
C SER A 155 0.79 0.03 5.80
N ILE A 156 -0.16 -0.31 4.92
CA ILE A 156 -0.02 -1.44 3.98
C ILE A 156 1.19 -1.24 3.07
N PHE A 157 1.40 -0.03 2.52
CA PHE A 157 2.57 0.27 1.72
C PHE A 157 3.87 0.09 2.52
N TRP A 158 3.96 0.64 3.74
CA TRP A 158 5.15 0.49 4.59
C TRP A 158 5.45 -0.97 4.93
N THR A 159 4.42 -1.73 5.31
CA THR A 159 4.54 -3.17 5.59
C THR A 159 5.02 -3.95 4.36
N MET A 160 4.41 -3.68 3.21
CA MET A 160 4.80 -4.29 1.94
C MET A 160 6.24 -3.91 1.57
N PHE A 161 6.60 -2.64 1.72
CA PHE A 161 7.92 -2.11 1.40
C PHE A 161 9.00 -2.80 2.23
N ALA A 162 8.83 -2.87 3.56
CA ALA A 162 9.74 -3.55 4.46
C ALA A 162 9.88 -5.05 4.14
N ALA A 163 8.76 -5.73 3.86
CA ALA A 163 8.76 -7.14 3.51
C ALA A 163 9.52 -7.41 2.19
N ILE A 164 9.31 -6.59 1.16
CA ILE A 164 10.00 -6.74 -0.15
C ILE A 164 11.48 -6.37 -0.03
N LEU A 165 11.82 -5.36 0.78
CA LEU A 165 13.21 -4.98 1.03
C LEU A 165 14.03 -6.16 1.58
N HIS A 166 13.40 -6.98 2.42
CA HIS A 166 13.95 -8.21 3.01
C HIS A 166 13.86 -9.46 2.13
N ALA A 167 13.00 -9.46 1.12
CA ALA A 167 12.70 -10.66 0.37
C ALA A 167 13.90 -11.13 -0.45
N GLN A 168 14.28 -12.40 -0.31
CA GLN A 168 15.30 -13.03 -1.13
C GLN A 168 14.63 -13.84 -2.25
N PRO A 169 14.90 -13.53 -3.53
CA PRO A 169 14.52 -14.40 -4.63
C PRO A 169 15.25 -15.74 -4.53
N ALA A 170 14.53 -16.84 -4.68
CA ALA A 170 15.05 -18.20 -4.52
C ALA A 170 16.14 -18.56 -5.55
N SER A 171 16.02 -18.01 -6.76
CA SER A 171 17.03 -18.11 -7.82
C SER A 171 18.10 -17.02 -7.75
N GLY A 172 17.93 -16.03 -6.86
CA GLY A 172 18.77 -14.85 -6.78
C GLY A 172 20.13 -15.14 -6.15
N THR A 173 21.12 -14.31 -6.50
CA THR A 173 22.43 -14.38 -5.85
C THR A 173 22.31 -13.86 -4.43
N ARG A 174 22.73 -14.68 -3.45
CA ARG A 174 22.69 -14.27 -2.04
C ARG A 174 23.72 -13.19 -1.77
N GLU A 175 23.25 -12.09 -1.20
CA GLU A 175 24.11 -11.02 -0.70
C GLU A 175 24.66 -11.44 0.67
N PRO A 176 25.99 -11.46 0.88
CA PRO A 176 26.55 -11.78 2.20
C PRO A 176 26.31 -10.65 3.21
N TRP A 177 26.14 -9.41 2.72
CA TRP A 177 25.93 -8.20 3.52
C TRP A 177 25.04 -7.23 2.76
N ALA A 178 24.31 -6.38 3.48
CA ALA A 178 23.55 -5.30 2.87
C ALA A 178 24.51 -4.26 2.29
N SER A 179 24.10 -3.59 1.21
CA SER A 179 24.76 -2.34 0.84
C SER A 179 24.57 -1.30 1.95
N LYS A 180 25.52 -0.36 2.10
CA LYS A 180 25.43 0.74 3.09
C LYS A 180 24.06 1.43 3.03
N ARG A 181 23.59 1.71 1.82
CA ARG A 181 22.29 2.34 1.54
C ARG A 181 21.10 1.51 2.06
N VAL A 182 21.11 0.19 1.88
CA VAL A 182 20.05 -0.69 2.37
C VAL A 182 20.11 -0.80 3.89
N ALA A 183 21.30 -0.88 4.47
CA ALA A 183 21.48 -0.93 5.92
C ALA A 183 20.99 0.35 6.61
N GLU A 184 21.33 1.52 6.08
CA GLU A 184 20.86 2.82 6.58
C GLU A 184 19.34 2.94 6.51
N LEU A 185 18.73 2.54 5.38
CA LEU A 185 17.28 2.55 5.23
C LEU A 185 16.61 1.58 6.19
N TRP A 186 17.12 0.35 6.31
CA TRP A 186 16.57 -0.63 7.23
C TRP A 186 16.62 -0.14 8.67
N LYS A 187 17.76 0.46 9.06
CA LYS A 187 17.92 1.06 10.39
C LYS A 187 16.83 2.09 10.66
N LYS A 188 16.58 3.02 9.72
CA LYS A 188 15.50 4.02 9.84
C LYS A 188 14.11 3.39 9.99
N LEU A 189 13.80 2.35 9.22
CA LEU A 189 12.52 1.66 9.32
C LEU A 189 12.35 0.88 10.63
N HIS A 190 13.43 0.24 11.10
CA HIS A 190 13.39 -0.65 12.26
C HIS A 190 13.46 0.10 13.60
N GLU A 191 14.22 1.19 13.65
CA GLU A 191 14.33 2.06 14.83
C GLU A 191 13.24 3.15 14.84
N HIS A 192 12.32 3.14 13.87
CA HIS A 192 11.17 4.03 13.91
C HIS A 192 10.28 3.69 15.11
N GLU A 193 9.99 4.70 15.90
CA GLU A 193 9.12 4.62 17.06
C GLU A 193 8.06 5.71 16.93
N ILE A 194 6.84 5.40 17.37
CA ILE A 194 5.77 6.39 17.47
C ILE A 194 5.98 7.12 18.80
N PRO A 195 6.31 8.42 18.78
CA PRO A 195 6.55 9.19 19.99
C PRO A 195 5.25 9.49 20.74
N ASP A 196 5.30 9.59 22.06
CA ASP A 196 4.17 10.09 22.86
C ASP A 196 3.88 11.58 22.60
N ASN A 197 4.88 12.34 22.13
CA ASN A 197 4.74 13.75 21.73
C ASN A 197 5.22 13.94 20.26
N PRO A 198 4.31 13.89 19.28
CA PRO A 198 4.62 14.03 17.86
C PRO A 198 5.30 15.35 17.47
N ALA A 199 5.07 16.43 18.22
CA ALA A 199 5.57 17.76 17.87
C ALA A 199 7.11 17.88 17.96
N ASP A 200 7.78 17.01 18.71
CA ASP A 200 9.23 17.03 18.92
C ASP A 200 9.96 15.92 18.14
N TYR A 201 9.25 15.19 17.27
CA TYR A 201 9.77 14.02 16.56
C TYR A 201 9.91 14.28 15.07
N ASP A 202 11.05 13.85 14.54
CA ASP A 202 11.38 13.92 13.12
C ASP A 202 11.28 12.50 12.53
N ASP A 203 10.29 12.29 11.66
CA ASP A 203 10.12 10.99 10.99
C ASP A 203 11.07 10.86 9.80
N HIS A 204 12.29 10.43 10.10
CA HIS A 204 13.34 10.22 9.12
C HIS A 204 13.02 9.18 8.03
N ARG A 205 11.88 8.47 8.10
CA ARG A 205 11.43 7.62 6.98
C ARG A 205 11.05 8.47 5.77
N GLU A 206 10.69 9.75 5.96
CA GLU A 206 10.27 10.66 4.90
C GLU A 206 11.31 10.80 3.78
N ASP A 207 12.61 10.65 4.09
CA ASP A 207 13.72 10.61 3.13
C ASP A 207 13.45 9.67 1.93
N ILE A 208 12.65 8.63 2.14
CA ILE A 208 12.26 7.70 1.08
C ILE A 208 11.41 8.39 0.00
N PHE A 209 10.59 9.37 0.36
CA PHE A 209 9.71 10.14 -0.51
C PHE A 209 10.45 11.18 -1.37
N HIS A 210 11.71 11.47 -1.05
CA HIS A 210 12.57 12.34 -1.87
C HIS A 210 13.45 11.54 -2.85
N THR A 211 13.46 10.21 -2.74
CA THR A 211 14.30 9.37 -3.62
C THR A 211 13.73 9.25 -5.05
N LEU A 212 14.55 9.53 -6.07
CA LEU A 212 14.19 9.34 -7.49
C LEU A 212 14.14 7.84 -7.88
N ALA A 213 13.43 7.52 -8.97
CA ALA A 213 13.21 6.14 -9.46
C ALA A 213 14.51 5.33 -9.72
N LEU A 214 15.54 5.94 -10.32
CA LEU A 214 16.79 5.22 -10.62
C LEU A 214 17.57 4.82 -9.35
N PRO A 215 17.77 5.74 -8.37
CA PRO A 215 18.28 5.35 -7.06
C PRO A 215 17.38 4.36 -6.30
N TRP A 216 16.06 4.45 -6.46
CA TRP A 216 15.09 3.59 -5.77
C TRP A 216 15.31 2.11 -6.03
N ALA A 217 15.45 1.70 -7.28
CA ALA A 217 15.62 0.29 -7.65
C ALA A 217 16.86 -0.35 -7.00
N ARG A 218 17.83 0.45 -6.53
CA ARG A 218 19.07 -0.02 -5.89
C ARG A 218 18.87 -0.48 -4.44
N TYR A 219 17.72 -0.22 -3.82
CA TYR A 219 17.41 -0.79 -2.50
C TYR A 219 17.08 -2.29 -2.57
N PHE A 220 16.64 -2.75 -3.74
CA PHE A 220 16.09 -4.09 -3.91
C PHE A 220 17.09 -5.04 -4.58
N HIS A 221 16.87 -6.35 -4.39
CA HIS A 221 17.60 -7.36 -5.12
C HIS A 221 17.37 -7.18 -6.64
N PRO A 222 18.38 -7.38 -7.51
CA PRO A 222 18.23 -7.18 -8.95
C PRO A 222 17.03 -7.89 -9.59
N ASP A 223 16.74 -9.12 -9.18
CA ASP A 223 15.59 -9.89 -9.67
C ASP A 223 14.23 -9.31 -9.26
N LEU A 224 14.19 -8.42 -8.27
CA LEU A 224 12.98 -7.71 -7.82
C LEU A 224 12.84 -6.33 -8.48
N ARG A 225 13.61 -6.00 -9.53
CA ARG A 225 13.59 -4.67 -10.16
C ARG A 225 12.21 -4.23 -10.63
N ASP A 226 11.45 -5.12 -11.26
CA ASP A 226 10.11 -4.78 -11.75
C ASP A 226 9.15 -4.53 -10.57
N VAL A 227 9.27 -5.31 -9.49
CA VAL A 227 8.53 -5.07 -8.23
C VAL A 227 8.97 -3.76 -7.58
N ALA A 228 10.25 -3.40 -7.64
CA ALA A 228 10.75 -2.12 -7.14
C ALA A 228 10.11 -0.95 -7.90
N GLN A 229 9.93 -1.07 -9.22
CA GLN A 229 9.21 -0.05 -9.98
C GLN A 229 7.73 0.06 -9.55
N LEU A 230 7.04 -1.06 -9.35
CA LEU A 230 5.68 -1.04 -8.79
C LEU A 230 5.64 -0.32 -7.42
N LEU A 231 6.59 -0.61 -6.54
CA LEU A 231 6.67 0.05 -5.24
C LEU A 231 6.96 1.54 -5.34
N TYR A 232 7.75 1.96 -6.33
CA TYR A 232 7.98 3.38 -6.61
C TYR A 232 6.67 4.07 -7.04
N ASP A 233 5.93 3.44 -7.95
CA ASP A 233 4.67 3.99 -8.45
C ASP A 233 3.63 4.07 -7.31
N ILE A 234 3.58 3.08 -6.43
CA ILE A 234 2.74 3.11 -5.21
C ILE A 234 3.21 4.21 -4.26
N ARG A 235 4.52 4.34 -4.02
CA ARG A 235 5.08 5.41 -3.18
C ARG A 235 4.65 6.79 -3.68
N CYS A 236 4.64 7.00 -4.99
CA CYS A 236 4.17 8.25 -5.58
C CYS A 236 2.68 8.54 -5.32
N GLN A 237 1.85 7.51 -5.10
CA GLN A 237 0.44 7.69 -4.69
C GLN A 237 0.30 7.92 -3.19
N VAL A 238 1.19 7.38 -2.37
CA VAL A 238 1.16 7.48 -0.89
C VAL A 238 1.80 8.78 -0.39
N ALA A 239 2.79 9.32 -1.10
CA ALA A 239 3.57 10.48 -0.67
C ALA A 239 2.77 11.76 -0.32
N PRO A 240 1.65 12.10 -1.00
CA PRO A 240 0.92 13.32 -0.67
C PRO A 240 0.19 13.22 0.67
N GLU A 241 0.23 14.31 1.45
CA GLU A 241 -0.57 14.43 2.68
C GLU A 241 -1.99 14.90 2.31
N TYR A 242 -2.86 13.93 2.06
CA TYR A 242 -4.22 14.17 1.57
C TYR A 242 -5.11 14.92 2.56
N GLU A 243 -4.77 14.97 3.86
CA GLU A 243 -5.50 15.80 4.83
C GLU A 243 -5.34 17.30 4.54
N TYR A 244 -4.26 17.71 3.87
CA TYR A 244 -4.03 19.11 3.51
C TYR A 244 -4.82 19.57 2.27
N TRP A 245 -5.48 18.65 1.57
CA TRP A 245 -6.15 18.93 0.31
C TRP A 245 -7.59 19.41 0.52
N THR A 246 -7.97 20.47 -0.20
CA THR A 246 -9.34 21.03 -0.16
C THR A 246 -9.90 21.23 -1.58
N PRO A 247 -10.97 20.52 -1.99
CA PRO A 247 -11.65 19.47 -1.23
C PRO A 247 -10.76 18.24 -1.04
N ARG A 248 -11.02 17.47 0.00
CA ARG A 248 -10.29 16.24 0.27
C ARG A 248 -10.63 15.15 -0.76
N PRO A 249 -9.67 14.28 -1.14
CA PRO A 249 -9.97 13.04 -1.83
C PRO A 249 -10.97 12.16 -1.04
N PRO A 250 -11.84 11.41 -1.72
CA PRO A 250 -12.70 10.46 -1.03
C PRO A 250 -11.92 9.27 -0.43
N ASP A 251 -12.32 8.81 0.75
CA ASP A 251 -11.64 7.82 1.61
C ASP A 251 -11.05 6.58 0.90
N ASP A 252 -11.73 6.03 -0.11
CA ASP A 252 -11.31 4.79 -0.77
C ASP A 252 -10.40 4.99 -1.99
N HIS A 253 -10.07 6.24 -2.35
CA HIS A 253 -9.31 6.52 -3.56
C HIS A 253 -7.87 5.99 -3.50
N LEU A 254 -7.19 6.13 -2.36
CA LEU A 254 -5.83 5.60 -2.22
C LEU A 254 -5.81 4.06 -2.28
N HIS A 255 -6.78 3.40 -1.64
CA HIS A 255 -6.97 1.95 -1.75
C HIS A 255 -7.16 1.51 -3.20
N GLU A 256 -8.06 2.20 -3.91
CA GLU A 256 -8.33 1.93 -5.32
C GLU A 256 -7.07 2.10 -6.18
N ALA A 257 -6.28 3.15 -5.94
CA ALA A 257 -5.05 3.39 -6.69
C ALA A 257 -4.01 2.28 -6.48
N LEU A 258 -3.78 1.87 -5.24
CA LEU A 258 -2.89 0.74 -4.93
C LEU A 258 -3.40 -0.56 -5.58
N GLN A 259 -4.70 -0.84 -5.49
CA GLN A 259 -5.30 -2.01 -6.12
C GLN A 259 -5.11 -2.01 -7.64
N ARG A 260 -5.32 -0.87 -8.31
CA ARG A 260 -5.12 -0.76 -9.76
C ARG A 260 -3.67 -0.98 -10.16
N LEU A 261 -2.71 -0.41 -9.43
CA LEU A 261 -1.29 -0.61 -9.70
C LEU A 261 -0.91 -2.09 -9.53
N ILE A 262 -1.34 -2.73 -8.44
CA ILE A 262 -1.06 -4.15 -8.18
C ILE A 262 -1.72 -5.05 -9.24
N LEU A 263 -2.97 -4.79 -9.61
CA LEU A 263 -3.68 -5.56 -10.63
C LEU A 263 -3.02 -5.41 -12.01
N GLN A 264 -2.70 -4.19 -12.43
CA GLN A 264 -1.99 -3.94 -13.69
C GLN A 264 -0.68 -4.73 -13.72
N TYR A 265 0.12 -4.62 -12.65
CA TYR A 265 1.38 -5.34 -12.53
C TYR A 265 1.21 -6.85 -12.65
N LEU A 266 0.27 -7.44 -11.90
CA LEU A 266 0.04 -8.89 -11.89
C LEU A 266 -0.43 -9.42 -13.25
N VAL A 267 -1.16 -8.63 -14.03
CA VAL A 267 -1.57 -9.01 -15.39
C VAL A 267 -0.38 -8.95 -16.35
N GLU A 268 0.42 -7.89 -16.29
CA GLU A 268 1.61 -7.72 -17.15
C GLU A 268 2.73 -8.73 -16.83
N HIS A 269 2.73 -9.27 -15.61
CA HIS A 269 3.74 -10.20 -15.10
C HIS A 269 3.18 -11.59 -14.77
N ARG A 270 2.01 -11.95 -15.33
CA ARG A 270 1.30 -13.20 -14.99
C ARG A 270 2.17 -14.46 -15.09
N ASP A 271 3.09 -14.51 -16.05
CA ASP A 271 3.96 -15.66 -16.31
C ASP A 271 5.40 -15.45 -15.77
N LYS A 272 5.61 -14.44 -14.90
CA LYS A 272 6.91 -14.04 -14.37
C LYS A 272 6.94 -14.12 -12.84
N ASP A 273 6.33 -15.17 -12.28
CA ASP A 273 6.34 -15.38 -10.83
C ASP A 273 7.78 -15.45 -10.29
N ILE A 274 8.04 -14.64 -9.26
CA ILE A 274 9.32 -14.63 -8.56
C ILE A 274 9.17 -15.48 -7.30
N ALA A 275 9.74 -16.68 -7.32
CA ALA A 275 9.81 -17.51 -6.13
C ALA A 275 10.70 -16.84 -5.07
N LEU A 276 10.20 -16.74 -3.84
CA LEU A 276 10.95 -16.21 -2.70
C LEU A 276 11.46 -17.37 -1.83
N ASP A 277 12.61 -17.16 -1.18
CA ASP A 277 13.21 -18.05 -0.19
C ASP A 277 12.87 -17.51 1.22
N PRO A 278 11.80 -18.02 1.87
CA PRO A 278 11.37 -17.50 3.18
C PRO A 278 12.34 -17.83 4.31
N ASP A 279 13.20 -18.85 4.12
CA ASP A 279 14.15 -19.31 5.13
C ASP A 279 15.46 -18.48 5.12
N HIS A 280 15.67 -17.69 4.07
CA HIS A 280 16.91 -16.92 3.88
C HIS A 280 16.62 -15.49 3.44
N LEU A 281 16.24 -14.63 4.39
CA LEU A 281 16.03 -13.21 4.11
C LEU A 281 17.32 -12.51 3.67
N ARG A 282 17.16 -11.42 2.91
CA ARG A 282 18.27 -10.52 2.57
C ARG A 282 18.88 -9.92 3.84
N PRO A 283 20.20 -9.69 3.87
CA PRO A 283 20.86 -9.07 5.01
C PRO A 283 20.42 -7.61 5.18
N THR A 284 20.45 -7.13 6.42
CA THR A 284 20.15 -5.74 6.80
C THR A 284 21.35 -4.96 7.31
N GLN A 285 22.45 -5.65 7.57
CA GLN A 285 23.65 -5.06 8.12
C GLN A 285 24.72 -4.97 7.03
N SER A 286 25.41 -3.84 6.98
CA SER A 286 26.58 -3.66 6.12
C SER A 286 27.79 -4.39 6.70
N ALA A 287 28.71 -4.80 5.82
CA ALA A 287 29.98 -5.42 6.22
C ALA A 287 30.88 -4.50 7.06
N TYR A 288 30.63 -3.18 7.00
CA TYR A 288 31.39 -2.14 7.66
C TYR A 288 30.43 -1.14 8.33
N PRO A 289 30.69 -0.73 9.59
CA PRO A 289 29.91 0.29 10.29
C PRO A 289 30.06 1.69 9.66
#